data_AF-A0A4U0U3M2-F1
#
_entry.id   AF-A0A4U0U3M2-F1
#
_cell.length_a   1.000
_cell.length_b   1.000
_cell.length_c   1.000
_cell.angle_alpha   90.00
_cell.angle_beta   90.00
_cell.angle_gamma   90.00
#
_symmetry.space_group_name_H-M   'P 1'
#
loop_
_entity.id
_entity.type
_entity.pdbx_description
1 polymer ?
#
loop_
_entity_poly.entity_id
_entity_poly.type
_entity_poly.pdbx_seq_one_letter_code
_entity_poly.pdbx_strand_id
1 'polypeptide(L)'
;MAHAARPSPAHQRQPSRLPQQADALSSNAPERRTAKDEATVKFIKRALCAKPAKPAQDETAPEIDGNLEDLLPRLTSRADVDLQLYTILAVVLSQFVQSWYNRITPDADFVGEVVQIVAHCTRGLEERLKLVDLDSLLLDELPGLLDAHLQAVDVAMRSSKVPYGNSIAAVYQTLRPHNALLPLPVDEASILSQHNNEVDWSQLMMSAHMHERILRPALLPHILQAIRSAVFPGNVLGPARQAPSQAETLEIKRECARAIVDILPHTARTLYFATQDTALMQADIESTLDLFADAYLNKNLIVAALELLVVRLFPETAETGES
;
A
#
# COMPACT_ATOMS: atom_id res chain seq x y z
N MET A 1 -72.56 0.43 -55.74
CA MET A 1 -72.39 -0.98 -55.31
C MET A 1 -70.90 -1.20 -55.14
N ALA A 2 -70.41 -1.27 -53.88
CA ALA A 2 -69.79 -2.46 -53.26
C ALA A 2 -68.47 -2.86 -53.96
N HIS A 3 -67.31 -3.05 -53.31
CA HIS A 3 -66.97 -3.43 -51.95
C HIS A 3 -65.49 -3.02 -51.74
N ALA A 4 -65.16 -2.24 -50.71
CA ALA A 4 -63.78 -1.98 -50.33
C ALA A 4 -63.25 -3.16 -49.49
N ALA A 5 -62.19 -3.82 -49.98
CA ALA A 5 -61.55 -4.96 -49.36
C ALA A 5 -60.57 -4.52 -48.25
N ARG A 6 -60.64 -5.21 -47.10
CA ARG A 6 -59.77 -5.04 -45.93
C ARG A 6 -58.39 -5.67 -46.17
N PRO A 7 -57.28 -5.03 -45.78
CA PRO A 7 -55.98 -5.69 -45.69
C PRO A 7 -55.72 -6.29 -44.28
N SER A 8 -55.07 -7.45 -44.29
CA SER A 8 -54.72 -8.32 -43.15
C SER A 8 -53.69 -7.70 -42.18
N PRO A 9 -53.65 -8.15 -40.91
CA PRO A 9 -52.83 -7.51 -39.87
C PRO A 9 -51.36 -7.96 -39.89
N ALA A 10 -50.47 -6.98 -39.74
CA ALA A 10 -49.04 -7.17 -39.58
C ALA A 10 -48.70 -7.91 -38.28
N HIS A 11 -47.84 -8.93 -38.38
CA HIS A 11 -47.32 -9.71 -37.26
C HIS A 11 -46.44 -8.87 -36.33
N GLN A 12 -46.93 -8.70 -35.11
CA GLN A 12 -46.23 -8.09 -33.97
C GLN A 12 -45.26 -9.14 -33.40
N ARG A 13 -43.95 -8.89 -33.51
CA ARG A 13 -42.90 -9.74 -32.93
C ARG A 13 -42.94 -9.63 -31.40
N GLN A 14 -43.36 -10.69 -30.72
CA GLN A 14 -43.17 -10.88 -29.29
C GLN A 14 -41.72 -11.35 -29.02
N PRO A 15 -41.01 -10.79 -28.02
CA PRO A 15 -39.73 -11.33 -27.57
C PRO A 15 -39.95 -12.57 -26.69
N SER A 16 -39.35 -13.69 -27.09
CA SER A 16 -39.35 -14.96 -26.38
C SER A 16 -38.62 -14.85 -25.03
N ARG A 17 -39.33 -15.26 -23.98
CA ARG A 17 -38.92 -15.32 -22.58
C ARG A 17 -37.96 -16.51 -22.38
N LEU A 18 -36.70 -16.26 -22.01
CA LEU A 18 -35.80 -17.28 -21.45
C LEU A 18 -35.85 -17.20 -19.91
N PRO A 19 -35.79 -18.33 -19.17
CA PRO A 19 -35.96 -18.33 -17.73
C PRO A 19 -34.75 -17.68 -17.02
N GLN A 20 -35.02 -16.75 -16.10
CA GLN A 20 -34.04 -16.22 -15.15
C GLN A 20 -33.59 -17.35 -14.21
N GLN A 21 -32.38 -17.84 -14.42
CA GLN A 21 -31.60 -18.56 -13.42
C GLN A 21 -30.44 -17.64 -13.01
N ALA A 22 -30.79 -16.58 -12.28
CA ALA A 22 -29.85 -15.60 -11.76
C ALA A 22 -30.31 -15.21 -10.36
N ASP A 23 -30.22 -16.14 -9.39
CA ASP A 23 -30.51 -15.86 -7.97
C ASP A 23 -29.86 -16.88 -7.01
N ALA A 24 -28.62 -17.32 -7.28
CA ALA A 24 -27.95 -18.28 -6.37
C ALA A 24 -26.45 -18.05 -6.08
N LEU A 25 -25.84 -16.93 -6.52
CA LEU A 25 -24.40 -16.71 -6.31
C LEU A 25 -24.01 -15.30 -5.82
N SER A 26 -24.95 -14.52 -5.28
CA SER A 26 -24.66 -13.17 -4.78
C SER A 26 -25.37 -12.81 -3.47
N SER A 27 -25.16 -13.59 -2.41
CA SER A 27 -25.60 -13.20 -1.05
C SER A 27 -24.48 -13.13 0.01
N ASN A 28 -23.28 -13.68 -0.23
CA ASN A 28 -22.28 -13.87 0.82
C ASN A 28 -21.16 -12.80 0.93
N ALA A 29 -21.14 -11.79 0.06
CA ALA A 29 -20.08 -10.77 0.04
C ALA A 29 -20.28 -9.58 1.02
N PRO A 30 -21.49 -9.03 1.23
CA PRO A 30 -21.65 -7.90 2.15
C PRO A 30 -21.62 -8.32 3.63
N GLU A 31 -22.09 -9.53 3.96
CA GLU A 31 -22.18 -10.04 5.35
C GLU A 31 -20.81 -10.40 5.97
N ARG A 32 -19.81 -10.77 5.15
CA ARG A 32 -18.46 -11.09 5.65
C ARG A 32 -17.63 -9.87 6.04
N ARG A 33 -17.92 -8.69 5.47
CA ARG A 33 -17.24 -7.44 5.81
C ARG A 33 -17.77 -6.89 7.13
N THR A 34 -19.10 -6.85 7.28
CA THR A 34 -19.75 -6.29 8.48
C THR A 34 -19.37 -7.00 9.77
N ALA A 35 -19.30 -8.34 9.77
CA ALA A 35 -18.95 -9.10 10.98
C ALA A 35 -17.47 -8.93 11.40
N LYS A 36 -16.54 -8.84 10.44
CA LYS A 36 -15.12 -8.57 10.72
C LYS A 36 -14.90 -7.14 11.20
N ASP A 37 -15.65 -6.20 10.63
CA ASP A 37 -15.59 -4.80 11.03
C ASP A 37 -16.19 -4.62 12.44
N GLU A 38 -17.25 -5.34 12.82
CA GLU A 38 -17.81 -5.32 14.17
C GLU A 38 -16.83 -5.84 15.23
N ALA A 39 -16.15 -6.97 14.96
CA ALA A 39 -15.10 -7.48 15.83
C ALA A 39 -13.92 -6.49 15.96
N THR A 40 -13.58 -5.81 14.86
CA THR A 40 -12.55 -4.78 14.82
C THR A 40 -12.95 -3.56 15.65
N VAL A 41 -14.19 -3.09 15.54
CA VAL A 41 -14.73 -1.98 16.34
C VAL A 41 -14.74 -2.33 17.83
N LYS A 42 -15.15 -3.55 18.20
CA LYS A 42 -15.09 -4.01 19.61
C LYS A 42 -13.66 -4.01 20.15
N PHE A 43 -12.70 -4.45 19.34
CA PHE A 43 -11.28 -4.40 19.70
C PHE A 43 -10.78 -2.97 19.88
N ILE A 44 -11.10 -2.06 18.95
CA ILE A 44 -10.72 -0.64 19.04
C ILE A 44 -11.28 -0.01 20.32
N LYS A 45 -12.57 -0.20 20.61
CA LYS A 45 -13.21 0.33 21.82
C LYS A 45 -12.49 -0.14 23.07
N ARG A 46 -12.20 -1.46 23.15
CA ARG A 46 -11.48 -2.03 24.29
C ARG A 46 -10.06 -1.47 24.43
N ALA A 47 -9.35 -1.25 23.33
CA ALA A 47 -7.96 -0.81 23.37
C ALA A 47 -7.82 0.71 23.59
N LEU A 48 -8.67 1.53 22.97
CA LEU A 48 -8.52 2.99 22.94
C LEU A 48 -9.47 3.74 23.85
N CYS A 49 -10.64 3.16 24.17
CA CYS A 49 -11.67 3.85 24.96
C CYS A 49 -11.83 3.28 26.38
N ALA A 50 -11.29 2.09 26.67
CA ALA A 50 -11.46 1.47 27.97
C ALA A 50 -10.63 2.19 29.03
N LYS A 51 -11.32 2.66 30.08
CA LYS A 51 -10.65 3.11 31.30
C LYS A 51 -10.15 1.88 32.08
N PRO A 52 -8.94 1.92 32.67
CA PRO A 52 -8.47 0.83 33.51
C PRO A 52 -9.48 0.59 34.63
N ALA A 53 -9.93 -0.67 34.75
CA ALA A 53 -10.93 -1.06 35.72
C ALA A 53 -10.45 -0.75 37.15
N LYS A 54 -11.29 -0.05 37.93
CA LYS A 54 -11.13 0.02 39.39
C LYS A 54 -11.19 -1.41 39.94
N PRO A 55 -10.34 -1.79 40.91
CA PRO A 55 -10.38 -3.14 41.47
C PRO A 55 -11.54 -3.23 42.48
N ALA A 56 -12.75 -3.46 41.99
CA ALA A 56 -13.85 -4.07 42.75
C ALA A 56 -15.02 -4.39 41.82
N GLN A 57 -15.31 -5.71 41.71
CA GLN A 57 -16.61 -6.29 41.37
C GLN A 57 -17.20 -5.92 40.00
N ASP A 58 -16.75 -6.61 38.95
CA ASP A 58 -17.63 -7.35 38.02
C ASP A 58 -16.77 -8.07 36.97
N GLU A 59 -16.98 -9.38 36.83
CA GLU A 59 -16.19 -10.28 35.97
C GLU A 59 -16.57 -10.19 34.46
N THR A 60 -17.32 -9.16 34.08
CA THR A 60 -17.64 -8.88 32.67
C THR A 60 -16.91 -7.62 32.22
N ALA A 61 -16.14 -7.73 31.14
CA ALA A 61 -15.44 -6.59 30.55
C ALA A 61 -16.44 -5.46 30.30
N PRO A 62 -16.15 -4.20 30.67
CA PRO A 62 -17.08 -3.10 30.50
C PRO A 62 -17.38 -2.95 29.00
N GLU A 63 -18.60 -3.27 28.58
CA GLU A 63 -19.06 -2.99 27.23
C GLU A 63 -19.22 -1.47 27.11
N ILE A 64 -18.36 -0.86 26.29
CA ILE A 64 -18.42 0.56 26.00
C ILE A 64 -19.54 0.77 24.97
N ASP A 65 -20.69 1.19 25.48
CA ASP A 65 -21.87 1.52 24.69
C ASP A 65 -21.68 2.85 23.94
N GLY A 66 -22.22 2.95 22.71
CA GLY A 66 -22.09 4.11 21.83
C GLY A 66 -21.36 3.85 20.49
N ASN A 67 -21.61 4.68 19.47
CA ASN A 67 -20.94 4.55 18.18
C ASN A 67 -19.48 5.01 18.26
N LEU A 68 -18.60 4.41 17.45
CA LEU A 68 -17.17 4.75 17.45
C LEU A 68 -16.91 6.23 17.13
N GLU A 69 -17.76 6.82 16.27
CA GLU A 69 -17.68 8.24 15.87
C GLU A 69 -17.99 9.22 17.01
N ASP A 70 -18.77 8.79 18.02
CA ASP A 70 -19.11 9.63 19.17
C ASP A 70 -18.04 9.55 20.27
N LEU A 71 -17.26 8.46 20.28
CA LEU A 71 -16.27 8.17 21.32
C LEU A 71 -14.87 8.70 20.97
N LEU A 72 -14.51 8.77 19.69
CA LEU A 72 -13.18 9.13 19.23
C LEU A 72 -13.20 10.31 18.24
N PRO A 73 -12.20 11.21 18.28
CA PRO A 73 -12.14 12.36 17.40
C PRO A 73 -11.77 11.97 15.98
N ARG A 74 -12.58 12.31 14.98
CA ARG A 74 -12.32 12.01 13.56
C ARG A 74 -10.86 12.26 13.15
N LEU A 75 -10.19 11.28 12.58
CA LEU A 75 -8.79 11.41 12.16
C LEU A 75 -8.71 12.05 10.76
N THR A 76 -9.69 11.77 9.92
CA THR A 76 -9.76 12.26 8.54
C THR A 76 -11.19 12.62 8.14
N SER A 77 -11.39 13.10 6.91
CA SER A 77 -12.72 13.35 6.33
C SER A 77 -13.53 12.07 6.05
N ARG A 78 -12.91 10.89 6.14
CA ARG A 78 -13.49 9.61 5.72
C ARG A 78 -13.46 8.57 6.85
N ALA A 79 -14.65 8.14 7.28
CA ALA A 79 -14.82 7.21 8.39
C ALA A 79 -14.21 5.81 8.14
N ASP A 80 -14.13 5.36 6.89
CA ASP A 80 -13.51 4.08 6.54
C ASP A 80 -11.98 4.10 6.71
N VAL A 81 -11.35 5.26 6.49
CA VAL A 81 -9.92 5.48 6.81
C VAL A 81 -9.72 5.43 8.32
N ASP A 82 -10.57 6.18 9.04
CA ASP A 82 -10.48 6.34 10.50
C ASP A 82 -10.57 4.98 11.19
N LEU A 83 -11.44 4.09 10.72
CA LEU A 83 -11.53 2.73 11.24
C LEU A 83 -10.21 1.95 11.11
N GLN A 84 -9.54 1.99 9.93
CA GLN A 84 -8.27 1.29 9.75
C GLN A 84 -7.14 1.94 10.58
N LEU A 85 -7.10 3.27 10.64
CA LEU A 85 -6.16 4.03 11.46
C LEU A 85 -6.29 3.69 12.95
N TYR A 86 -7.51 3.71 13.48
CA TYR A 86 -7.77 3.33 14.86
C TYR A 86 -7.44 1.87 15.12
N THR A 87 -7.64 0.97 14.15
CA THR A 87 -7.25 -0.43 14.31
C THR A 87 -5.73 -0.55 14.51
N ILE A 88 -4.95 0.14 13.68
CA ILE A 88 -3.49 0.13 13.80
C ILE A 88 -3.06 0.77 15.13
N LEU A 89 -3.62 1.92 15.46
CA LEU A 89 -3.32 2.62 16.71
C LEU A 89 -3.67 1.76 17.93
N ALA A 90 -4.82 1.08 17.91
CA ALA A 90 -5.25 0.14 18.93
C ALA A 90 -4.25 -1.02 19.09
N VAL A 91 -3.79 -1.63 18.00
CA VAL A 91 -2.79 -2.70 18.06
C VAL A 91 -1.46 -2.19 18.65
N VAL A 92 -0.97 -1.05 18.18
CA VAL A 92 0.31 -0.49 18.64
C VAL A 92 0.25 -0.14 20.13
N LEU A 93 -0.77 0.61 20.54
CA LEU A 93 -0.91 1.04 21.92
C LEU A 93 -1.19 -0.15 22.86
N SER A 94 -2.03 -1.10 22.47
CA SER A 94 -2.33 -2.27 23.32
C SER A 94 -1.13 -3.18 23.52
N GLN A 95 -0.35 -3.45 22.47
CA GLN A 95 0.77 -4.40 22.56
C GLN A 95 2.05 -3.76 23.10
N PHE A 96 2.40 -2.55 22.65
CA PHE A 96 3.74 -1.99 22.87
C PHE A 96 3.78 -0.85 23.88
N VAL A 97 2.63 -0.31 24.30
CA VAL A 97 2.60 0.83 25.24
C VAL A 97 1.88 0.45 26.52
N GLN A 98 0.61 0.08 26.43
CA GLN A 98 -0.23 -0.27 27.59
C GLN A 98 0.33 -1.43 28.40
N SER A 99 1.02 -2.39 27.76
CA SER A 99 1.60 -3.57 28.42
C SER A 99 2.65 -3.23 29.49
N TRP A 100 3.42 -2.16 29.31
CA TRP A 100 4.39 -1.69 30.30
C TRP A 100 3.92 -0.41 31.02
N TYR A 101 3.22 0.50 30.34
CA TYR A 101 2.79 1.77 30.91
C TYR A 101 1.80 1.57 32.07
N ASN A 102 0.82 0.68 31.92
CA ASN A 102 -0.16 0.36 32.97
C ASN A 102 0.47 -0.28 34.21
N ARG A 103 1.69 -0.84 34.09
CA ARG A 103 2.44 -1.37 35.24
C ARG A 103 3.12 -0.28 36.06
N ILE A 104 3.35 0.88 35.45
CA ILE A 104 4.05 2.01 36.06
C ILE A 104 3.05 3.03 36.60
N THR A 105 1.98 3.32 35.86
CA THR A 105 1.01 4.36 36.24
C THR A 105 -0.41 3.95 35.83
N PRO A 106 -1.44 4.18 36.68
CA PRO A 106 -2.84 3.91 36.35
C PRO A 106 -3.49 5.04 35.54
N ASP A 107 -2.70 5.83 34.82
CA ASP A 107 -3.19 6.96 34.04
C ASP A 107 -4.01 6.46 32.84
N ALA A 108 -5.29 6.86 32.83
CA ALA A 108 -6.26 6.49 31.82
C ALA A 108 -6.31 7.47 30.65
N ASP A 109 -5.75 8.68 30.83
CA ASP A 109 -5.93 9.80 29.90
C ASP A 109 -4.85 9.82 28.81
N PHE A 110 -3.65 9.26 29.08
CA PHE A 110 -2.54 9.16 28.13
C PHE A 110 -2.94 8.59 26.75
N VAL A 111 -3.73 7.52 26.72
CA VAL A 111 -4.20 6.90 25.46
C VAL A 111 -5.07 7.89 24.67
N GLY A 112 -5.93 8.64 25.36
CA GLY A 112 -6.77 9.68 24.76
C GLY A 112 -5.95 10.84 24.21
N GLU A 113 -4.90 11.26 24.92
CA GLU A 113 -3.96 12.29 24.44
C GLU A 113 -3.22 11.85 23.18
N VAL A 114 -2.72 10.61 23.14
CA VAL A 114 -2.10 10.06 21.93
C VAL A 114 -3.08 10.05 20.77
N VAL A 115 -4.33 9.64 21.00
CA VAL A 115 -5.37 9.68 19.96
C VAL A 115 -5.62 11.11 19.46
N GLN A 116 -5.65 12.11 20.34
CA GLN A 116 -5.83 13.51 19.96
C GLN A 116 -4.63 14.04 19.13
N ILE A 117 -3.41 13.71 19.53
CA ILE A 117 -2.20 14.08 18.77
C ILE A 117 -2.25 13.45 17.38
N VAL A 118 -2.56 12.15 17.30
CA VAL A 118 -2.72 11.45 16.02
C VAL A 118 -3.83 12.10 15.18
N ALA A 119 -4.95 12.49 15.77
CA ALA A 119 -6.03 13.21 15.08
C ALA A 119 -5.56 14.56 14.52
N HIS A 120 -4.76 15.31 15.28
CA HIS A 120 -4.18 16.57 14.81
C HIS A 120 -3.23 16.34 13.62
N CYS A 121 -2.31 15.37 13.73
CA CYS A 121 -1.33 15.08 12.69
C CYS A 121 -1.97 14.55 11.39
N THR A 122 -2.97 13.67 11.51
CA THR A 122 -3.66 13.05 10.37
C THR A 122 -4.49 14.08 9.59
N ARG A 123 -5.25 14.94 10.28
CA ARG A 123 -5.95 16.08 9.66
C ARG A 123 -4.98 17.05 8.98
N GLY A 124 -3.88 17.37 9.67
CA GLY A 124 -2.86 18.29 9.16
C GLY A 124 -2.23 17.83 7.84
N LEU A 125 -2.06 16.52 7.62
CA LEU A 125 -1.64 16.08 6.29
C LEU A 125 -2.78 16.00 5.30
N GLU A 126 -3.98 15.56 5.71
CA GLU A 126 -5.12 15.56 4.80
C GLU A 126 -5.28 16.92 4.11
N GLU A 127 -5.00 18.01 4.82
CA GLU A 127 -4.94 19.36 4.26
C GLU A 127 -3.81 19.55 3.24
N ARG A 128 -2.55 19.24 3.58
CA ARG A 128 -1.41 19.37 2.64
C ARG A 128 -1.61 18.58 1.37
N LEU A 129 -2.29 17.46 1.47
CA LEU A 129 -2.49 16.56 0.36
C LEU A 129 -3.48 16.99 -0.66
N LYS A 130 -4.44 17.81 -0.25
CA LYS A 130 -5.31 18.50 -1.18
C LYS A 130 -4.52 19.46 -2.08
N LEU A 131 -3.31 19.86 -1.65
CA LEU A 131 -2.42 20.73 -2.41
C LEU A 131 -1.46 19.95 -3.33
N VAL A 132 -1.27 18.64 -3.12
CA VAL A 132 -0.39 17.84 -3.96
C VAL A 132 -1.12 17.46 -5.24
N ASP A 133 -0.52 17.77 -6.39
CA ASP A 133 -0.99 17.25 -7.68
C ASP A 133 -0.71 15.75 -7.77
N LEU A 134 -1.73 14.94 -7.45
CA LEU A 134 -1.64 13.48 -7.54
C LEU A 134 -1.55 13.01 -8.99
N ASP A 135 -2.14 13.73 -9.94
CA ASP A 135 -2.18 13.30 -11.34
C ASP A 135 -0.77 13.37 -11.93
N SER A 136 -0.07 14.48 -11.73
CA SER A 136 1.36 14.63 -12.11
C SER A 136 2.25 13.60 -11.42
N LEU A 137 2.10 13.43 -10.10
CA LEU A 137 2.92 12.50 -9.33
C LEU A 137 2.75 11.05 -9.79
N LEU A 138 1.52 10.61 -10.04
CA LEU A 138 1.22 9.22 -10.40
C LEU A 138 1.44 8.92 -11.89
N LEU A 139 1.21 9.88 -12.77
CA LEU A 139 1.21 9.66 -14.22
C LEU A 139 2.45 10.17 -14.94
N ASP A 140 3.25 11.04 -14.30
CA ASP A 140 4.48 11.57 -14.89
C ASP A 140 5.71 11.21 -14.06
N GLU A 141 5.75 11.60 -12.79
CA GLU A 141 6.99 11.53 -12.01
C GLU A 141 7.35 10.12 -11.53
N LEU A 142 6.39 9.35 -11.01
CA LEU A 142 6.64 7.96 -10.62
C LEU A 142 6.95 7.08 -11.84
N PRO A 143 6.21 7.16 -12.96
CA PRO A 143 6.59 6.48 -14.19
C PRO A 143 7.96 6.93 -14.71
N GLY A 144 8.26 8.23 -14.67
CA GLY A 144 9.57 8.76 -15.07
C GLY A 144 10.71 8.25 -14.18
N LEU A 145 10.50 8.17 -12.87
CA LEU A 145 11.45 7.56 -11.93
C LEU A 145 11.68 6.08 -12.25
N LEU A 146 10.60 5.34 -12.51
CA LEU A 146 10.67 3.92 -12.87
C LEU A 146 11.40 3.71 -14.20
N ASP A 147 11.05 4.45 -15.25
CA ASP A 147 11.71 4.38 -16.55
C ASP A 147 13.21 4.65 -16.41
N ALA A 148 13.55 5.72 -15.69
CA ALA A 148 14.92 6.12 -15.53
C ALA A 148 15.72 5.20 -14.58
N HIS A 149 15.05 4.42 -13.72
CA HIS A 149 15.62 3.27 -13.00
C HIS A 149 15.86 2.09 -13.94
N LEU A 150 14.85 1.68 -14.72
CA LEU A 150 14.95 0.55 -15.66
C LEU A 150 16.06 0.77 -16.71
N GLN A 151 16.20 1.99 -17.22
CA GLN A 151 17.30 2.35 -18.12
C GLN A 151 18.67 2.18 -17.46
N ALA A 152 18.82 2.62 -16.19
CA ALA A 152 20.07 2.46 -15.46
C ALA A 152 20.39 0.98 -15.18
N VAL A 153 19.37 0.17 -14.88
CA VAL A 153 19.50 -1.28 -14.71
C VAL A 153 19.94 -1.95 -16.02
N ASP A 154 19.27 -1.66 -17.14
CA ASP A 154 19.62 -2.22 -18.45
C ASP A 154 21.08 -1.87 -18.84
N VAL A 155 21.50 -0.62 -18.65
CA VAL A 155 22.89 -0.20 -18.87
C VAL A 155 23.86 -0.98 -17.97
N ALA A 156 23.55 -1.13 -16.68
CA ALA A 156 24.38 -1.90 -15.75
C ALA A 156 24.47 -3.38 -16.15
N MET A 157 23.36 -4.01 -16.55
CA MET A 157 23.33 -5.40 -17.02
C MET A 157 24.09 -5.60 -18.34
N ARG A 158 24.04 -4.64 -19.26
CA ARG A 158 24.82 -4.70 -20.51
C ARG A 158 26.32 -4.58 -20.24
N SER A 159 26.69 -3.73 -19.28
CA SER A 159 28.10 -3.52 -18.92
C SER A 159 28.74 -4.72 -18.21
N SER A 160 27.98 -5.51 -17.45
CA SER A 160 28.49 -6.68 -16.73
C SER A 160 28.74 -7.89 -17.65
N LYS A 161 28.10 -7.94 -18.82
CA LYS A 161 28.27 -9.02 -19.82
C LYS A 161 29.63 -8.99 -20.55
N VAL A 162 30.44 -7.96 -20.35
CA VAL A 162 31.78 -7.82 -20.94
C VAL A 162 32.79 -8.66 -20.16
N PRO A 163 33.83 -9.28 -20.77
CA PRO A 163 34.76 -10.22 -20.12
C PRO A 163 35.56 -9.74 -18.89
N TYR A 164 35.39 -8.49 -18.46
CA TYR A 164 35.93 -7.91 -17.22
C TYR A 164 34.95 -6.89 -16.63
N GLY A 165 33.65 -7.15 -16.77
CA GLY A 165 32.58 -6.25 -16.36
C GLY A 165 32.63 -5.95 -14.86
N ASN A 166 32.37 -4.69 -14.52
CA ASN A 166 32.15 -4.28 -13.14
C ASN A 166 30.88 -4.95 -12.59
N SER A 167 30.81 -5.07 -11.26
CA SER A 167 29.58 -5.51 -10.59
C SER A 167 28.39 -4.65 -11.05
N ILE A 168 27.25 -5.28 -11.35
CA ILE A 168 26.01 -4.61 -11.77
C ILE A 168 25.66 -3.52 -10.75
N ALA A 169 25.72 -3.83 -9.45
CA ALA A 169 25.44 -2.89 -8.38
C ALA A 169 26.41 -1.70 -8.37
N ALA A 170 27.68 -1.89 -8.71
CA ALA A 170 28.67 -0.82 -8.77
C ALA A 170 28.45 0.13 -9.95
N VAL A 171 28.13 -0.42 -11.12
CA VAL A 171 27.78 0.41 -12.29
C VAL A 171 26.48 1.15 -12.03
N TYR A 172 25.47 0.45 -11.51
CA TYR A 172 24.18 1.06 -11.18
C TYR A 172 24.34 2.18 -10.15
N GLN A 173 25.12 1.99 -9.08
CA GLN A 173 25.36 3.03 -8.07
C GLN A 173 26.10 4.24 -8.65
N THR A 174 26.96 4.05 -9.66
CA THR A 174 27.60 5.17 -10.37
C THR A 174 26.59 5.97 -11.20
N LEU A 175 25.59 5.31 -11.78
CA LEU A 175 24.50 5.96 -12.52
C LEU A 175 23.45 6.59 -11.61
N ARG A 176 23.21 6.00 -10.44
CA ARG A 176 22.16 6.34 -9.47
C ARG A 176 22.69 6.33 -8.03
N PRO A 177 23.58 7.26 -7.67
CA PRO A 177 24.06 7.35 -6.30
C PRO A 177 22.93 7.79 -5.38
N HIS A 178 22.82 7.15 -4.21
CA HIS A 178 21.85 7.53 -3.19
C HIS A 178 22.52 7.45 -1.81
N ASN A 179 22.48 8.54 -1.04
CA ASN A 179 23.21 8.67 0.23
C ASN A 179 22.88 7.56 1.23
N ALA A 180 21.59 7.21 1.35
CA ALA A 180 21.17 6.11 2.22
C ALA A 180 21.77 4.74 1.84
N LEU A 181 22.08 4.52 0.56
CA LEU A 181 22.50 3.21 0.04
C LEU A 181 24.00 3.15 -0.31
N LEU A 182 24.76 4.14 0.14
CA LEU A 182 26.21 4.16 0.09
C LEU A 182 26.76 3.69 1.45
N PRO A 183 27.91 3.01 1.50
CA PRO A 183 28.63 2.35 0.41
C PRO A 183 27.92 1.06 -0.07
N LEU A 184 28.44 0.39 -1.11
CA LEU A 184 27.93 -0.93 -1.52
C LEU A 184 28.15 -1.97 -0.42
N PRO A 185 27.19 -2.88 -0.18
CA PRO A 185 27.28 -3.90 0.86
C PRO A 185 28.14 -5.08 0.39
N VAL A 186 29.46 -4.89 0.34
CA VAL A 186 30.43 -5.91 -0.12
C VAL A 186 30.97 -6.73 1.06
N ASP A 187 31.06 -6.11 2.24
CA ASP A 187 31.66 -6.66 3.46
C ASP A 187 30.86 -6.23 4.70
N GLU A 188 31.10 -6.86 5.85
CA GLU A 188 30.34 -6.58 7.07
C GLU A 188 30.44 -5.10 7.50
N ALA A 189 31.60 -4.46 7.30
CA ALA A 189 31.76 -3.04 7.67
C ALA A 189 30.96 -2.13 6.74
N SER A 190 30.94 -2.40 5.42
CA SER A 190 30.11 -1.62 4.48
C SER A 190 28.62 -1.85 4.68
N ILE A 191 28.19 -3.07 5.04
CA ILE A 191 26.79 -3.36 5.40
C ILE A 191 26.36 -2.52 6.61
N LEU A 192 27.17 -2.50 7.67
CA LEU A 192 26.89 -1.69 8.87
C LEU A 192 26.90 -0.20 8.56
N SER A 193 27.85 0.27 7.75
CA SER A 193 27.91 1.69 7.35
C SER A 193 26.70 2.10 6.53
N GLN A 194 26.27 1.26 5.58
CA GLN A 194 25.07 1.49 4.80
C GLN A 194 23.83 1.50 5.70
N HIS A 195 23.72 0.54 6.63
CA HIS A 195 22.62 0.51 7.58
C HIS A 195 22.53 1.79 8.42
N ASN A 196 23.66 2.31 8.90
CA ASN A 196 23.69 3.59 9.61
C ASN A 196 23.22 4.74 8.72
N ASN A 197 23.66 4.79 7.45
CA ASN A 197 23.22 5.81 6.51
C ASN A 197 21.71 5.71 6.20
N GLU A 198 21.15 4.50 6.17
CA GLU A 198 19.69 4.30 6.05
C GLU A 198 18.95 4.79 7.28
N VAL A 199 19.49 4.53 8.47
CA VAL A 199 18.94 5.01 9.75
C VAL A 199 18.98 6.53 9.77
N ASP A 200 20.12 7.14 9.47
CA ASP A 200 20.31 8.59 9.46
C ASP A 200 19.42 9.26 8.42
N TRP A 201 19.33 8.70 7.20
CA TRP A 201 18.41 9.17 6.18
C TRP A 201 16.95 9.07 6.64
N SER A 202 16.57 7.94 7.24
CA SER A 202 15.21 7.76 7.76
C SER A 202 14.90 8.73 8.90
N GLN A 203 15.87 9.06 9.75
CA GLN A 203 15.73 10.03 10.83
C GLN A 203 15.70 11.46 10.29
N LEU A 204 16.50 11.81 9.28
CA LEU A 204 16.45 13.11 8.62
C LEU A 204 15.09 13.30 7.94
N MET A 205 14.59 12.27 7.26
CA MET A 205 13.22 12.28 6.77
C MET A 205 12.23 12.39 7.92
N MET A 206 12.23 11.51 8.90
CA MET A 206 11.25 11.58 9.98
C MET A 206 11.31 12.89 10.75
N SER A 207 12.49 13.44 11.05
CA SER A 207 12.62 14.71 11.78
C SER A 207 12.19 15.92 10.95
N ALA A 208 12.56 15.99 9.67
CA ALA A 208 12.10 17.05 8.77
C ALA A 208 10.58 17.00 8.53
N HIS A 209 9.96 15.83 8.66
CA HIS A 209 8.56 15.61 8.26
C HIS A 209 7.58 15.37 9.43
N MET A 210 8.02 14.83 10.58
CA MET A 210 7.21 14.61 11.80
C MET A 210 6.88 15.90 12.53
N HIS A 211 7.71 16.95 12.42
CA HIS A 211 7.46 18.18 13.16
C HIS A 211 6.20 18.90 12.69
N GLU A 212 5.61 18.53 11.54
CA GLU A 212 4.37 19.16 11.11
C GLU A 212 3.22 18.22 10.68
N ARG A 213 3.27 17.35 9.65
CA ARG A 213 1.97 16.91 9.04
C ARG A 213 2.07 15.59 8.26
N ILE A 214 1.59 14.40 8.69
CA ILE A 214 1.60 13.18 7.81
C ILE A 214 0.36 12.23 7.93
N LEU A 215 -0.49 12.06 6.89
CA LEU A 215 -1.01 10.91 6.09
C LEU A 215 -2.28 11.20 5.17
N ARG A 216 -2.43 10.50 4.01
CA ARG A 216 -3.47 10.72 2.93
C ARG A 216 -4.92 10.35 3.27
N PRO A 217 -5.98 10.84 2.59
CA PRO A 217 -7.35 10.30 2.81
C PRO A 217 -7.83 9.32 1.73
N ALA A 218 -7.31 9.42 0.50
CA ALA A 218 -7.83 8.64 -0.63
C ALA A 218 -7.21 7.24 -0.73
N LEU A 219 -5.88 7.16 -0.63
CA LEU A 219 -5.11 5.89 -0.72
C LEU A 219 -4.82 5.28 0.65
N LEU A 220 -4.96 6.06 1.71
CA LEU A 220 -4.57 5.65 3.05
C LEU A 220 -5.40 4.50 3.61
N PRO A 221 -6.73 4.37 3.41
CA PRO A 221 -7.45 3.18 3.83
C PRO A 221 -6.83 1.92 3.24
N HIS A 222 -6.53 1.96 1.94
CA HIS A 222 -6.00 0.81 1.21
C HIS A 222 -4.57 0.50 1.63
N ILE A 223 -3.73 1.53 1.79
CA ILE A 223 -2.34 1.36 2.24
C ILE A 223 -2.31 0.88 3.70
N LEU A 224 -3.07 1.49 4.61
CA LEU A 224 -3.15 1.06 6.00
C LEU A 224 -3.78 -0.32 6.13
N GLN A 225 -4.79 -0.63 5.33
CA GLN A 225 -5.37 -1.97 5.29
C GLN A 225 -4.36 -2.98 4.75
N ALA A 226 -3.57 -2.64 3.75
CA ALA A 226 -2.50 -3.48 3.22
C ALA A 226 -1.38 -3.67 4.25
N ILE A 227 -0.90 -2.60 4.87
CA ILE A 227 0.09 -2.63 5.97
C ILE A 227 -0.46 -3.44 7.13
N ARG A 228 -1.69 -3.20 7.57
CA ARG A 228 -2.34 -3.98 8.63
C ARG A 228 -2.45 -5.44 8.25
N SER A 229 -2.85 -5.76 7.03
CA SER A 229 -2.99 -7.15 6.57
C SER A 229 -1.62 -7.84 6.43
N ALA A 230 -0.57 -7.10 6.08
CA ALA A 230 0.77 -7.62 5.90
C ALA A 230 1.53 -7.77 7.23
N VAL A 231 1.46 -6.76 8.11
CA VAL A 231 2.22 -6.68 9.36
C VAL A 231 1.43 -7.27 10.53
N PHE A 232 0.10 -7.16 10.52
CA PHE A 232 -0.78 -7.62 11.60
C PHE A 232 -1.97 -8.46 11.10
N PRO A 233 -1.74 -9.59 10.40
CA PRO A 233 -2.81 -10.46 9.96
C PRO A 233 -3.66 -10.92 11.16
N GLY A 234 -4.94 -10.56 11.19
CA GLY A 234 -5.82 -10.85 12.32
C GLY A 234 -5.52 -10.06 13.60
N ASN A 235 -4.87 -8.88 13.48
CA ASN A 235 -4.47 -8.00 14.58
C ASN A 235 -3.37 -8.60 15.50
N VAL A 236 -2.63 -9.59 15.00
CA VAL A 236 -1.45 -10.18 15.66
C VAL A 236 -0.25 -9.98 14.75
N LEU A 237 0.92 -9.69 15.32
CA LEU A 237 2.15 -9.53 14.56
C LEU A 237 2.37 -10.74 13.64
N GLY A 238 2.45 -10.49 12.34
CA GLY A 238 2.68 -11.51 11.33
C GLY A 238 4.02 -12.20 11.54
N PRO A 239 4.15 -13.48 11.16
CA PRO A 239 5.45 -14.14 11.19
C PRO A 239 6.44 -13.39 10.28
N ALA A 240 7.73 -13.48 10.58
CA ALA A 240 8.77 -12.88 9.75
C ALA A 240 8.59 -13.29 8.29
N ARG A 241 8.73 -12.33 7.37
CA ARG A 241 8.59 -12.58 5.93
C ARG A 241 9.56 -13.70 5.53
N GLN A 242 9.02 -14.83 5.10
CA GLN A 242 9.82 -15.89 4.52
C GLN A 242 10.09 -15.52 3.07
N ALA A 243 11.37 -15.48 2.69
CA ALA A 243 11.73 -15.26 1.30
C ALA A 243 11.22 -16.46 0.47
N PRO A 244 10.56 -16.22 -0.67
CA PRO A 244 10.09 -17.31 -1.51
C PRO A 244 11.28 -18.16 -1.96
N SER A 245 11.06 -19.47 -2.03
CA SER A 245 12.02 -20.40 -2.63
C SER A 245 12.24 -20.08 -4.11
N GLN A 246 13.30 -20.62 -4.70
CA GLN A 246 13.57 -20.41 -6.13
C GLN A 246 12.41 -20.88 -7.02
N ALA A 247 11.80 -22.04 -6.68
CA ALA A 247 10.66 -22.56 -7.41
C ALA A 247 9.44 -21.64 -7.31
N GLU A 248 9.15 -21.13 -6.11
CA GLU A 248 8.07 -20.16 -5.90
C GLU A 248 8.35 -18.82 -6.59
N THR A 249 9.61 -18.38 -6.63
CA THR A 249 9.99 -17.15 -7.32
C THR A 249 9.72 -17.25 -8.82
N LEU A 250 10.06 -18.39 -9.44
CA LEU A 250 9.75 -18.65 -10.84
C LEU A 250 8.24 -18.69 -11.09
N GLU A 251 7.47 -19.30 -10.18
CA GLU A 251 6.02 -19.34 -10.31
C GLU A 251 5.40 -17.94 -10.19
N ILE A 252 5.81 -17.15 -9.20
CA ILE A 252 5.38 -15.75 -9.04
C ILE A 252 5.71 -14.94 -10.29
N LYS A 253 6.90 -15.16 -10.88
CA LYS A 253 7.33 -14.49 -12.10
C LYS A 253 6.43 -14.84 -13.29
N ARG A 254 6.08 -16.12 -13.46
CA ARG A 254 5.14 -16.58 -14.50
C ARG A 254 3.73 -16.04 -14.29
N GLU A 255 3.24 -16.07 -13.05
CA GLU A 255 1.92 -15.51 -12.73
C GLU A 255 1.85 -14.02 -13.00
N CYS A 256 2.91 -13.27 -12.65
CA CYS A 256 3.04 -11.85 -12.94
C CYS A 256 3.04 -11.59 -14.45
N ALA A 257 3.86 -12.33 -15.22
CA ALA A 257 3.91 -12.21 -16.67
C ALA A 257 2.54 -12.48 -17.30
N ARG A 258 1.85 -13.55 -16.87
CA ARG A 258 0.47 -13.85 -17.30
C ARG A 258 -0.47 -12.69 -16.98
N ALA A 259 -0.46 -12.18 -15.75
CA ALA A 259 -1.36 -11.10 -15.32
C ALA A 259 -1.15 -9.82 -16.15
N ILE A 260 0.11 -9.45 -16.42
CA ILE A 260 0.43 -8.28 -17.26
C ILE A 260 -0.12 -8.48 -18.68
N VAL A 261 0.15 -9.65 -19.27
CA VAL A 261 -0.36 -10.00 -20.60
C VAL A 261 -1.89 -9.89 -20.60
N ASP A 262 -2.57 -10.50 -19.63
CA ASP A 262 -4.04 -10.57 -19.53
C ASP A 262 -4.74 -9.23 -19.34
N ILE A 263 -4.08 -8.25 -18.72
CA ILE A 263 -4.60 -6.89 -18.57
C ILE A 263 -4.60 -6.13 -19.91
N LEU A 264 -3.67 -6.46 -20.84
CA LEU A 264 -3.56 -5.76 -22.12
C LEU A 264 -4.69 -6.17 -23.09
N PRO A 265 -5.46 -5.20 -23.64
CA PRO A 265 -6.42 -5.47 -24.70
C PRO A 265 -5.78 -6.16 -25.90
N HIS A 266 -6.51 -7.08 -26.55
CA HIS A 266 -5.99 -7.91 -27.65
C HIS A 266 -5.25 -7.08 -28.72
N THR A 267 -5.83 -5.96 -29.16
CA THR A 267 -5.22 -5.10 -30.18
C THR A 267 -3.87 -4.53 -29.71
N ALA A 268 -3.78 -4.05 -28.48
CA ALA A 268 -2.54 -3.50 -27.92
C ALA A 268 -1.47 -4.60 -27.79
N ARG A 269 -1.87 -5.79 -27.32
CA ARG A 269 -0.98 -6.94 -27.15
C ARG A 269 -0.38 -7.39 -28.48
N THR A 270 -1.22 -7.58 -29.51
CA THR A 270 -0.74 -8.00 -30.84
C THR A 270 0.14 -6.97 -31.54
N LEU A 271 -0.11 -5.68 -31.31
CA LEU A 271 0.71 -4.60 -31.86
C LEU A 271 2.07 -4.50 -31.18
N TYR A 272 2.10 -4.57 -29.84
CA TYR A 272 3.33 -4.43 -29.06
C TYR A 272 4.28 -5.62 -29.24
N PHE A 273 3.77 -6.85 -29.10
CA PHE A 273 4.58 -8.06 -29.19
C PHE A 273 4.78 -8.56 -30.63
N ALA A 274 4.13 -7.93 -31.61
CA ALA A 274 4.16 -8.33 -33.02
C ALA A 274 3.85 -9.83 -33.26
N THR A 275 3.08 -10.45 -32.36
CA THR A 275 2.70 -11.86 -32.39
C THR A 275 1.25 -12.03 -31.94
N GLN A 276 0.65 -13.20 -32.21
CA GLN A 276 -0.65 -13.61 -31.65
C GLN A 276 -0.50 -14.70 -30.59
N ASP A 277 0.70 -15.26 -30.45
CA ASP A 277 0.98 -16.32 -29.48
C ASP A 277 1.15 -15.72 -28.08
N THR A 278 0.18 -16.00 -27.22
CA THR A 278 0.17 -15.53 -25.83
C THR A 278 1.28 -16.15 -24.99
N ALA A 279 1.74 -17.37 -25.32
CA ALA A 279 2.84 -18.01 -24.61
C ALA A 279 4.17 -17.31 -24.89
N LEU A 280 4.41 -16.88 -26.15
CA LEU A 280 5.60 -16.10 -26.50
C LEU A 280 5.58 -14.73 -25.81
N MET A 281 4.42 -14.07 -25.76
CA MET A 281 4.26 -12.80 -25.04
C MET A 281 4.58 -12.95 -23.55
N GLN A 282 4.09 -14.02 -22.92
CA GLN A 282 4.37 -14.32 -21.51
C GLN A 282 5.86 -14.58 -21.29
N ALA A 283 6.52 -15.33 -22.17
CA ALA A 283 7.96 -15.58 -22.09
C ALA A 283 8.80 -14.29 -22.25
N ASP A 284 8.39 -13.38 -23.14
CA ASP A 284 9.06 -12.09 -23.33
C ASP A 284 8.91 -11.18 -22.09
N ILE A 285 7.70 -11.11 -21.51
CA ILE A 285 7.50 -10.38 -20.25
C ILE A 285 8.29 -11.04 -19.12
N GLU A 286 8.29 -12.38 -19.03
CA GLU A 286 9.10 -13.10 -18.07
C GLU A 286 10.59 -12.72 -18.21
N SER A 287 11.14 -12.67 -19.42
CA SER A 287 12.52 -12.19 -19.59
C SER A 287 12.71 -10.72 -19.19
N THR A 288 11.71 -9.87 -19.43
CA THR A 288 11.79 -8.45 -19.04
C THR A 288 11.76 -8.27 -17.51
N LEU A 289 11.04 -9.13 -16.80
CA LEU A 289 10.98 -9.13 -15.33
C LEU A 289 12.35 -9.43 -14.68
N ASP A 290 13.33 -9.94 -15.42
CA ASP A 290 14.70 -10.11 -14.91
C ASP A 290 15.36 -8.77 -14.54
N LEU A 291 14.86 -7.64 -15.08
CA LEU A 291 15.29 -6.30 -14.65
C LEU A 291 15.08 -6.06 -13.15
N PHE A 292 14.11 -6.74 -12.54
CA PHE A 292 13.83 -6.66 -11.10
C PHE A 292 14.46 -7.81 -10.29
N ALA A 293 15.41 -8.57 -10.85
CA ALA A 293 16.00 -9.71 -10.15
C ALA A 293 16.95 -9.30 -9.00
N ASP A 294 17.55 -8.11 -9.06
CA ASP A 294 18.53 -7.65 -8.08
C ASP A 294 17.88 -6.85 -6.95
N ALA A 295 17.99 -7.37 -5.72
CA ALA A 295 17.38 -6.77 -4.54
C ALA A 295 17.98 -5.39 -4.17
N TYR A 296 19.26 -5.16 -4.41
CA TYR A 296 19.91 -3.87 -4.11
C TYR A 296 19.42 -2.78 -5.06
N LEU A 297 19.32 -3.10 -6.35
CA LEU A 297 18.76 -2.19 -7.36
C LEU A 297 17.31 -1.83 -7.04
N ASN A 298 16.48 -2.84 -6.72
CA ASN A 298 15.09 -2.64 -6.33
C ASN A 298 14.98 -1.78 -5.06
N LYS A 299 15.89 -1.95 -4.09
CA LYS A 299 15.93 -1.12 -2.88
C LYS A 299 16.14 0.34 -3.23
N ASN A 300 17.03 0.64 -4.18
CA ASN A 300 17.28 2.01 -4.66
C ASN A 300 16.04 2.64 -5.29
N LEU A 301 15.28 1.90 -6.11
CA LEU A 301 14.00 2.37 -6.65
C LEU A 301 13.00 2.72 -5.54
N ILE A 302 12.85 1.86 -4.53
CA ILE A 302 11.91 2.10 -3.43
C ILE A 302 12.31 3.32 -2.61
N VAL A 303 13.59 3.45 -2.26
CA VAL A 303 14.10 4.58 -1.49
C VAL A 303 13.92 5.89 -2.26
N ALA A 304 14.23 5.92 -3.56
CA ALA A 304 14.01 7.09 -4.41
C ALA A 304 12.52 7.44 -4.57
N ALA A 305 11.64 6.44 -4.66
CA ALA A 305 10.20 6.67 -4.70
C ALA A 305 9.67 7.25 -3.39
N LEU A 306 10.18 6.77 -2.24
CA LEU A 306 9.84 7.33 -0.93
C LEU A 306 10.31 8.78 -0.80
N GLU A 307 11.52 9.08 -1.26
CA GLU A 307 12.05 10.45 -1.28
C GLU A 307 11.18 11.38 -2.14
N LEU A 308 10.85 10.97 -3.36
CA LEU A 308 9.96 11.73 -4.25
C LEU A 308 8.60 11.99 -3.60
N LEU A 309 7.98 10.97 -3.03
CA LEU A 309 6.71 11.11 -2.33
C LEU A 309 6.83 12.13 -1.21
N VAL A 310 7.89 12.05 -0.42
CA VAL A 310 8.09 12.93 0.72
C VAL A 310 8.35 14.37 0.27
N VAL A 311 9.20 14.63 -0.72
CA VAL A 311 9.38 15.98 -1.28
C VAL A 311 8.06 16.57 -1.77
N ARG A 312 7.18 15.77 -2.40
CA ARG A 312 5.87 16.27 -2.85
C ARG A 312 4.88 16.51 -1.73
N LEU A 313 4.92 15.72 -0.66
CA LEU A 313 4.11 15.96 0.53
C LEU A 313 4.59 17.20 1.32
N PHE A 314 5.89 17.49 1.23
CA PHE A 314 6.57 18.50 2.01
C PHE A 314 7.51 19.34 1.14
N PRO A 315 7.00 20.17 0.21
CA PRO A 315 7.85 20.90 -0.74
C PRO A 315 8.87 21.83 -0.08
N GLU A 316 8.62 22.29 1.16
CA GLU A 316 9.51 23.16 1.92
C GLU A 316 10.84 22.49 2.34
N THR A 317 10.97 21.16 2.18
CA THR A 317 12.23 20.44 2.43
C THR A 317 13.19 20.46 1.25
N ALA A 318 12.72 20.79 0.04
CA ALA A 318 13.60 20.99 -1.09
C ALA A 318 14.46 22.26 -0.94
N GLU A 319 13.96 23.28 -0.23
CA GLU A 319 14.62 24.58 -0.08
C GLU A 319 15.71 24.57 1.01
N THR A 320 15.64 23.67 1.98
CA THR A 320 16.63 23.59 3.09
C THR A 320 17.90 22.81 2.72
N GLY A 321 17.94 22.14 1.56
CA GLY A 321 19.09 21.38 1.08
C GLY A 321 20.14 22.20 0.31
N GLU A 322 19.91 23.50 0.07
CA GLU A 322 20.81 24.38 -0.67
C GLU A 322 21.63 25.35 0.21
N SER A 323 21.61 25.20 1.55
CA SER A 323 22.33 26.06 2.51
C SER A 323 23.58 25.41 3.11
#